data_AF-A0A5Q4F9K7-F1
#
_entry.id   AF-A0A5Q4F9K7-F1
#
_cell.length_a   1.000
_cell.length_b   1.000
_cell.length_c   1.000
_cell.angle_alpha   90.00
_cell.angle_beta   90.00
_cell.angle_gamma   90.00
#
_symmetry.space_group_name_H-M   'P 1'
#
loop_
_entity.id
_entity.type
_entity.pdbx_description
1 polymer ?
#
loop_
_entity_poly.entity_id
_entity_poly.type
_entity_poly.pdbx_seq_one_letter_code
_entity_poly.pdbx_strand_id
1 'polypeptide(L)'
;MRQIRLFIGIILLLISGPVSAQEREPIRIARTTLSVTLDGISNEPAWEHATRLTMTMYEPFSGVEPSERTVALVMYDDDYLYFALRAYDSDPDGIRGNVLFRDRFGSDDYFEVMLDTFNDNE
;
A
#
# COMPACT_ATOMS: atom_id res chain seq x y z
N MET A 1 2.49 51.50 18.54
CA MET A 1 1.62 50.33 18.27
C MET A 1 1.49 49.96 16.79
N ARG A 2 1.43 50.91 15.83
CA ARG A 2 1.32 50.61 14.37
C ARG A 2 2.58 49.96 13.76
N GLN A 3 3.77 50.35 14.21
CA GLN A 3 5.07 49.83 13.74
C GLN A 3 5.33 48.37 14.16
N ILE A 4 4.87 47.98 15.36
CA ILE A 4 5.03 46.60 15.89
C ILE A 4 4.15 45.61 15.11
N ARG A 5 2.96 46.03 14.67
CA ARG A 5 2.07 45.21 13.83
C ARG A 5 2.65 44.96 12.44
N LEU A 6 3.40 45.92 11.88
CA LEU A 6 4.07 45.77 10.58
C LEU A 6 5.25 44.78 10.66
N PHE A 7 6.00 44.81 11.77
CA PHE A 7 7.14 43.92 11.98
C PHE A 7 6.73 42.44 12.13
N ILE A 8 5.64 42.17 12.85
CA ILE A 8 5.08 40.81 13.02
C ILE A 8 4.57 40.23 11.69
N GLY A 9 3.97 41.06 10.83
CA GLY A 9 3.48 40.63 9.51
C GLY A 9 4.60 40.22 8.54
N ILE A 10 5.75 40.88 8.59
CA ILE A 10 6.92 40.56 7.76
C ILE A 10 7.60 39.27 8.22
N ILE A 11 7.63 39.00 9.53
CA ILE A 11 8.19 37.76 10.09
C ILE A 11 7.32 36.55 9.71
N LEU A 12 6.00 36.67 9.70
CA LEU A 12 5.09 35.61 9.26
C LEU A 12 5.23 35.29 7.75
N LEU A 13 5.55 36.27 6.92
CA LEU A 13 5.79 36.07 5.49
C LEU A 13 7.11 35.30 5.21
N LEU A 14 8.11 35.45 6.08
CA LEU A 14 9.42 34.80 5.95
C LEU A 14 9.45 33.34 6.43
N ILE A 15 8.41 32.87 7.12
CA ILE A 15 8.28 31.49 7.63
C ILE A 15 7.43 30.63 6.66
N SER A 16 6.87 31.22 5.61
CA SER A 16 6.18 30.49 4.54
C SER A 16 7.20 29.82 3.62
N GLY A 17 7.84 28.75 4.09
CA GLY A 17 8.58 27.83 3.23
C GLY A 17 7.62 27.17 2.22
N PRO A 18 8.13 26.69 1.07
CA PRO A 18 7.30 25.93 0.15
C PRO A 18 6.75 24.71 0.89
N VAL A 19 5.42 24.67 1.05
CA VAL A 19 4.71 23.44 1.34
C VAL A 19 4.82 22.63 0.05
N SER A 20 5.83 21.77 -0.04
CA SER A 20 5.78 20.71 -1.03
C SER A 20 4.61 19.82 -0.65
N ALA A 21 3.54 19.87 -1.46
CA ALA A 21 2.64 18.74 -1.55
C ALA A 21 3.53 17.52 -1.81
N GLN A 22 3.43 16.52 -0.95
CA GLN A 22 4.33 15.37 -0.99
C GLN A 22 3.93 14.51 -2.19
N GLU A 23 4.37 14.88 -3.38
CA GLU A 23 4.33 13.98 -4.54
C GLU A 23 5.17 12.76 -4.17
N ARG A 24 4.49 11.64 -3.93
CA ARG A 24 5.16 10.36 -3.69
C ARG A 24 5.68 9.87 -5.04
N GLU A 25 6.97 9.55 -5.09
CA GLU A 25 7.56 8.91 -6.25
C GLU A 25 6.77 7.63 -6.61
N PRO A 26 6.37 7.45 -7.88
CA PRO A 26 5.67 6.25 -8.31
C PRO A 26 6.49 4.99 -8.03
N ILE A 27 5.82 3.95 -7.51
CA ILE A 27 6.45 2.65 -7.31
C ILE A 27 6.64 1.99 -8.67
N ARG A 28 7.89 1.65 -9.00
CA ARG A 28 8.21 0.87 -10.20
C ARG A 28 7.93 -0.61 -9.95
N ILE A 29 6.94 -1.14 -10.64
CA ILE A 29 6.60 -2.57 -10.58
C ILE A 29 7.58 -3.36 -11.46
N ALA A 30 8.06 -4.50 -10.96
CA ALA A 30 8.94 -5.39 -11.69
C ALA A 30 8.19 -6.12 -12.81
N ARG A 31 8.81 -6.22 -13.99
CA ARG A 31 8.33 -7.08 -15.08
C ARG A 31 8.91 -8.48 -14.93
N THR A 32 8.12 -9.51 -15.17
CA THR A 32 8.56 -10.91 -15.21
C THR A 32 8.47 -11.50 -16.61
N THR A 33 9.31 -12.48 -16.91
CA THR A 33 9.17 -13.40 -18.07
C THR A 33 9.06 -14.86 -17.61
N LEU A 34 9.00 -15.08 -16.30
CA LEU A 34 8.87 -16.39 -15.68
C LEU A 34 7.40 -16.70 -15.45
N SER A 35 7.01 -17.95 -15.67
CA SER A 35 5.64 -18.40 -15.49
C SER A 35 5.23 -18.45 -14.01
N VAL A 36 3.94 -18.24 -13.76
CA VAL A 36 3.30 -18.31 -12.45
C VAL A 36 2.07 -19.21 -12.57
N THR A 37 1.87 -20.10 -11.60
CA THR A 37 0.63 -20.86 -11.47
C THR A 37 -0.28 -20.12 -10.50
N LEU A 38 -1.52 -19.82 -10.92
CA LEU A 38 -2.48 -19.14 -10.04
C LEU A 38 -3.24 -20.15 -9.16
N ASP A 39 -2.52 -20.78 -8.23
CA ASP A 39 -3.06 -21.75 -7.27
C ASP A 39 -3.17 -21.20 -5.83
N GLY A 40 -2.76 -19.95 -5.63
CA GLY A 40 -2.73 -19.28 -4.32
C GLY A 40 -1.43 -19.45 -3.54
N ILE A 41 -0.46 -20.22 -4.05
CA ILE A 41 0.84 -20.46 -3.40
C ILE A 41 1.92 -19.66 -4.15
N SER A 42 2.40 -18.57 -3.55
CA SER A 42 3.42 -17.70 -4.17
C SER A 42 4.86 -18.24 -4.01
N ASN A 43 5.16 -19.46 -4.45
CA ASN A 43 6.47 -20.10 -4.26
C ASN A 43 7.32 -20.23 -5.55
N GLU A 44 6.82 -19.78 -6.69
CA GLU A 44 7.58 -19.80 -7.94
C GLU A 44 8.74 -18.80 -7.95
N PRO A 45 9.81 -19.06 -8.73
CA PRO A 45 10.97 -18.17 -8.81
C PRO A 45 10.63 -16.73 -9.24
N ALA A 46 9.54 -16.52 -9.98
CA ALA A 46 9.07 -15.20 -10.38
C ALA A 46 8.87 -14.27 -9.17
N TRP A 47 8.35 -14.80 -8.05
CA TRP A 47 8.06 -14.04 -6.84
C TRP A 47 9.30 -13.56 -6.08
N GLU A 48 10.48 -14.15 -6.33
CA GLU A 48 11.73 -13.69 -5.71
C GLU A 48 12.14 -12.30 -6.21
N HIS A 49 11.79 -11.99 -7.46
CA HIS A 49 12.09 -10.75 -8.17
C HIS A 49 10.93 -9.75 -8.22
N ALA A 50 9.76 -10.12 -7.69
CA ALA A 50 8.60 -9.24 -7.62
C ALA A 50 8.88 -8.01 -6.75
N THR A 51 8.27 -6.87 -7.09
CA THR A 51 8.35 -5.66 -6.29
C THR A 51 7.64 -5.87 -4.96
N ARG A 52 8.36 -5.68 -3.85
CA ARG A 52 7.79 -5.69 -2.49
C ARG A 52 7.17 -4.33 -2.18
N LEU A 53 5.91 -4.31 -1.79
CA LEU A 53 5.24 -3.09 -1.36
C LEU A 53 5.49 -2.84 0.13
N THR A 54 5.72 -1.59 0.49
CA THR A 54 5.79 -1.17 1.89
C THR A 54 4.39 -1.09 2.47
N MET A 55 4.15 -1.82 3.55
CA MET A 55 2.89 -1.79 4.27
C MET A 55 2.90 -0.70 5.33
N THR A 56 1.73 -0.12 5.57
CA THR A 56 1.52 0.82 6.67
C THR A 56 0.19 0.50 7.34
N MET A 57 0.17 0.65 8.66
CA MET A 57 -1.04 0.51 9.44
C MET A 57 -1.92 1.75 9.27
N TYR A 58 -3.22 1.55 9.08
CA TYR A 58 -4.22 2.62 9.15
C TYR A 58 -4.85 2.68 10.55
N GLU A 59 -5.25 1.52 11.07
CA GLU A 59 -5.84 1.35 12.40
C GLU A 59 -5.10 0.25 13.18
N PRO A 60 -4.99 0.36 14.52
CA PRO A 60 -5.50 1.46 15.36
C PRO A 60 -4.64 2.74 15.32
N PHE A 61 -3.42 2.66 14.81
CA PHE A 61 -2.50 3.80 14.72
C PHE A 61 -2.08 4.01 13.27
N SER A 62 -2.47 5.16 12.70
CA SER A 62 -2.15 5.46 11.30
C SER A 62 -0.67 5.77 11.12
N GLY A 63 -0.07 5.22 10.06
CA GLY A 63 1.27 5.56 9.59
C GLY A 63 2.40 4.80 10.27
N VAL A 64 2.10 3.87 11.19
CA VAL A 64 3.11 3.02 11.82
C VAL A 64 3.31 1.71 11.05
N GLU A 65 4.40 1.00 11.36
CA GLU A 65 4.63 -0.35 10.84
C GLU A 65 3.51 -1.30 11.32
N PRO A 66 3.02 -2.21 10.46
CA PRO A 66 2.07 -3.24 10.86
C PRO A 66 2.58 -4.06 12.06
N SER A 67 1.68 -4.40 12.99
CA SER A 67 2.01 -5.25 14.14
C SER A 67 2.31 -6.69 13.74
N GLU A 68 1.62 -7.18 12.71
CA GLU A 68 1.81 -8.50 12.13
C GLU A 68 2.56 -8.38 10.81
N ARG A 69 3.51 -9.30 10.58
CA ARG A 69 4.36 -9.25 9.38
C ARG A 69 3.49 -9.52 8.15
N THR A 70 3.47 -8.57 7.23
CA THR A 70 2.74 -8.70 5.97
C THR A 70 3.68 -8.37 4.80
N VAL A 71 3.68 -9.24 3.77
CA VAL A 71 4.46 -9.03 2.55
C VAL A 71 3.51 -9.03 1.36
N ALA A 72 3.29 -7.87 0.73
CA ALA A 72 2.69 -7.85 -0.61
C ALA A 72 3.75 -7.75 -1.69
N LEU A 73 3.50 -8.52 -2.75
CA LEU A 73 4.32 -8.63 -3.93
C LEU A 73 3.49 -8.25 -5.13
N VAL A 74 4.08 -7.47 -6.03
CA VAL A 74 3.47 -7.10 -7.30
C VAL A 74 4.48 -7.23 -8.43
N MET A 75 4.04 -7.79 -9.55
CA MET A 75 4.81 -7.87 -10.79
C MET A 75 3.84 -7.95 -11.97
N TYR A 76 4.33 -7.79 -13.20
CA TYR A 76 3.51 -7.89 -14.40
C TYR A 76 4.25 -8.56 -15.56
N ASP A 77 3.50 -9.05 -16.54
CA ASP A 77 4.00 -9.42 -17.87
C ASP A 77 3.16 -8.72 -18.96
N ASP A 78 3.18 -9.25 -20.19
CA ASP A 78 2.44 -8.64 -21.30
C ASP A 78 0.91 -8.78 -21.17
N ASP A 79 0.43 -9.71 -20.34
CA ASP A 79 -0.97 -10.10 -20.27
C ASP A 79 -1.60 -9.80 -18.90
N TYR A 80 -0.83 -9.88 -17.81
CA TYR A 80 -1.35 -9.84 -16.44
C TYR A 80 -0.56 -8.94 -15.49
N LEU A 81 -1.28 -8.38 -14.52
CA LEU A 81 -0.73 -7.81 -13.29
C LEU A 81 -0.97 -8.80 -12.15
N TYR A 82 0.12 -9.29 -11.57
CA TYR A 82 0.12 -10.31 -10.53
C TYR A 82 0.25 -9.69 -9.14
N PHE A 83 -0.57 -10.17 -8.21
CA PHE A 83 -0.51 -9.81 -6.80
C PHE A 83 -0.38 -11.07 -5.95
N ALA A 84 0.48 -11.01 -4.94
CA ALA A 84 0.50 -12.00 -3.87
C ALA A 84 0.60 -11.30 -2.51
N LEU A 85 -0.14 -11.83 -1.54
CA LEU A 85 -0.05 -11.42 -0.14
C LEU A 85 0.42 -12.62 0.68
N ARG A 86 1.44 -12.41 1.50
CA ARG A 86 1.86 -13.34 2.56
C ARG A 86 1.59 -12.65 3.89
N ALA A 87 0.47 -12.97 4.51
CA ALA A 87 0.08 -12.50 5.84
C ALA A 87 0.53 -13.53 6.88
N TYR A 88 1.43 -13.13 7.78
CA TYR A 88 1.88 -13.96 8.88
C TYR A 88 1.15 -13.51 10.14
N ASP A 89 0.62 -14.47 10.90
CA ASP A 89 -0.04 -14.22 12.18
C ASP A 89 0.75 -14.87 13.31
N SER A 90 0.97 -14.13 14.39
CA SER A 90 1.63 -14.64 15.60
C SER A 90 0.73 -15.60 16.40
N ASP A 91 -0.60 -15.55 16.20
CA ASP A 91 -1.60 -16.45 16.75
C ASP A 91 -2.38 -17.19 15.63
N PRO A 92 -1.80 -18.27 15.06
CA PRO A 92 -2.42 -19.00 13.95
C PRO A 92 -3.76 -19.67 14.33
N ASP A 93 -4.04 -19.90 15.61
CA ASP A 93 -5.31 -20.47 16.07
C ASP A 93 -6.47 -19.47 15.94
N GLY A 94 -6.16 -18.18 15.81
CA GLY A 94 -7.12 -17.09 15.65
C GLY A 94 -7.64 -16.88 14.24
N ILE A 95 -7.01 -17.49 13.22
CA ILE A 95 -7.33 -17.27 11.80
C ILE A 95 -8.74 -17.78 11.46
N ARG A 96 -9.53 -16.95 10.77
CA ARG A 96 -10.92 -17.24 10.40
C ARG A 96 -11.09 -17.30 8.88
N GLY A 97 -11.94 -18.21 8.42
CA GLY A 97 -12.32 -18.36 7.00
C GLY A 97 -13.74 -18.88 6.88
N ASN A 98 -14.70 -18.14 7.46
CA ASN A 98 -16.08 -18.57 7.61
C ASN A 98 -16.94 -18.24 6.38
N VAL A 99 -16.54 -17.26 5.57
CA VAL A 99 -17.28 -16.76 4.41
C VAL A 99 -16.57 -17.20 3.13
N LEU A 100 -17.15 -18.21 2.48
CA LEU A 100 -16.65 -18.76 1.21
C LEU A 100 -17.49 -18.33 0.00
N PHE A 101 -18.47 -17.44 0.22
CA PHE A 101 -19.34 -16.94 -0.84
C PHE A 101 -18.71 -15.75 -1.54
N ARG A 102 -18.68 -15.79 -2.87
CA ARG A 102 -18.29 -14.65 -3.70
C ARG A 102 -19.10 -13.41 -3.29
N ASP A 103 -18.43 -12.27 -3.23
CA ASP A 103 -19.01 -10.95 -2.94
C ASP A 103 -19.59 -10.80 -1.51
N ARG A 104 -19.18 -11.66 -0.56
CA ARG A 104 -19.48 -11.49 0.86
C ARG A 104 -18.20 -11.36 1.66
N PHE A 105 -18.00 -10.18 2.23
CA PHE A 105 -16.93 -9.88 3.17
C PHE A 105 -17.62 -9.72 4.53
N GLY A 106 -17.55 -10.77 5.35
CA GLY A 106 -18.12 -10.75 6.70
C GLY A 106 -17.16 -10.07 7.68
N SER A 107 -16.96 -10.71 8.83
CA SER A 107 -15.90 -10.37 9.79
C SER A 107 -14.63 -11.19 9.57
N ASP A 108 -14.40 -11.66 8.35
CA ASP A 108 -13.22 -12.44 7.98
C ASP A 108 -12.11 -11.50 7.49
N ASP A 109 -10.87 -11.99 7.54
CA ASP A 109 -9.74 -11.26 6.99
C ASP A 109 -9.82 -11.22 5.46
N TYR A 110 -9.51 -10.06 4.87
CA TYR A 110 -9.55 -9.88 3.42
C TYR A 110 -8.33 -9.11 2.92
N PHE A 111 -7.98 -9.39 1.67
CA PHE A 111 -6.99 -8.65 0.89
C PHE A 111 -7.70 -8.01 -0.29
N GLU A 112 -7.56 -6.70 -0.43
CA GLU A 112 -8.19 -5.93 -1.48
C GLU A 112 -7.15 -5.27 -2.37
N VAL A 113 -7.42 -5.28 -3.67
CA VAL A 113 -6.64 -4.58 -4.69
C VAL A 113 -7.59 -3.60 -5.38
N MET A 114 -7.30 -2.31 -5.27
CA MET A 114 -8.05 -1.25 -5.93
C MET A 114 -7.20 -0.66 -7.04
N LEU A 115 -7.74 -0.62 -8.25
CA LEU A 115 -7.05 -0.13 -9.45
C LEU A 115 -7.87 0.98 -10.10
N ASP A 116 -7.25 2.14 -10.27
CA ASP A 116 -7.67 3.14 -11.24
C ASP A 116 -6.81 2.97 -12.50
N THR A 117 -7.35 2.29 -13.51
CA THR A 117 -6.62 1.97 -14.73
C THR A 117 -6.58 3.12 -15.74
N PHE A 118 -7.43 4.13 -15.57
CA PHE A 118 -7.45 5.32 -16.43
C PHE A 118 -6.58 6.43 -15.85
N ASN A 119 -6.42 6.44 -14.51
CA ASN A 119 -5.66 7.45 -13.78
C ASN A 119 -6.13 8.86 -14.15
N ASP A 120 -7.45 9.02 -14.30
CA ASP A 120 -8.10 10.24 -14.75
C ASP A 120 -8.55 11.16 -13.60
N ASN A 121 -8.45 10.67 -12.35
CA ASN A 121 -8.82 11.40 -11.13
C ASN A 121 -10.31 11.80 -11.06
N GLU A 122 -11.20 11.02 -11.69
CA GLU A 122 -12.66 11.19 -11.56
C GLU A 122 -13.25 10.51 -10.32
#